data_AF-K1R1A6-F1
#
_entry.id   AF-K1R1A6-F1
#
_cell.length_a   1.000
_cell.length_b   1.000
_cell.length_c   1.000
_cell.angle_alpha   90.00
_cell.angle_beta   90.00
_cell.angle_gamma   90.00
#
_symmetry.space_group_name_H-M   'P 1'
#
loop_
_entity.id
_entity.type
_entity.pdbx_description
1 polymer ?
#
loop_
_entity_poly.entity_id
_entity_poly.type
_entity_poly.pdbx_seq_one_letter_code
_entity_poly.pdbx_strand_id
1 'polypeptide(L)'
;MALEPYTVGYRQRGRFAGFSLYVSTTGDIQGSTLCYKDGPQLPPLNFTTTCTGQGRYVIFYNDRLDGVTYPDGYEIQNVFTELCEVIVQECIEGWYGVNCSQQCKGHCRGGTTCNHVTGLCERGCADGWTGSMCEKGIHGD
;
A
#
# COMPACT_ATOMS: atom_id res chain seq x y z
N MET A 1 18.70 4.26 -35.59
CA MET A 1 18.31 4.63 -34.21
C MET A 1 16.91 5.23 -34.33
N ALA A 2 15.88 4.39 -34.30
CA ALA A 2 14.51 4.81 -34.58
C ALA A 2 13.80 5.17 -33.26
N LEU A 3 13.29 6.39 -33.19
CA LEU A 3 12.47 6.93 -32.11
C LEU A 3 11.02 6.51 -32.36
N GLU A 4 10.42 5.74 -31.45
CA GLU A 4 8.98 5.40 -31.50
C GLU A 4 8.36 5.60 -30.10
N PRO A 5 7.96 6.83 -29.70
CA PRO A 5 7.37 7.05 -28.39
C PRO A 5 5.83 6.89 -28.35
N TYR A 6 5.17 6.52 -29.44
CA TYR A 6 3.70 6.53 -29.54
C TYR A 6 3.02 5.18 -29.35
N THR A 7 3.55 4.31 -28.49
CA THR A 7 2.79 3.13 -28.06
C THR A 7 1.72 3.58 -27.06
N VAL A 8 0.49 3.06 -27.18
CA VAL A 8 -0.63 3.32 -26.24
C VAL A 8 -0.17 3.20 -24.77
N GLY A 9 0.75 2.27 -24.51
CA GLY A 9 1.32 2.07 -23.19
C GLY A 9 2.11 3.27 -22.66
N TYR A 10 2.87 4.00 -23.49
CA TYR A 10 3.62 5.18 -23.03
C TYR A 10 2.68 6.29 -22.55
N ARG A 11 1.61 6.55 -23.31
CA ARG A 11 0.58 7.53 -22.97
C ARG A 11 -0.13 7.18 -21.66
N GLN A 12 -0.54 5.92 -21.49
CA GLN A 12 -1.24 5.49 -20.28
C GLN A 12 -0.34 5.59 -19.03
N ARG A 13 0.96 5.30 -19.16
CA ARG A 13 1.94 5.55 -18.09
C ARG A 13 2.06 7.03 -17.76
N GLY A 14 2.04 7.91 -18.77
CA GLY A 14 2.00 9.36 -18.60
C GLY A 14 0.75 9.87 -17.86
N ARG A 15 -0.40 9.24 -18.09
CA ARG A 15 -1.63 9.52 -17.34
C ARG A 15 -1.48 9.13 -15.88
N PHE A 16 -0.87 7.97 -15.59
CA PHE A 16 -0.68 7.50 -14.22
C PHE A 16 0.43 8.22 -13.47
N ALA A 17 1.36 8.88 -14.17
CA ALA A 17 2.56 9.43 -13.56
C ALA A 17 2.26 10.44 -12.43
N GLY A 18 3.03 10.34 -11.34
CA GLY A 18 2.93 11.23 -10.19
C GLY A 18 1.73 10.98 -9.28
N PHE A 19 1.01 9.86 -9.47
CA PHE A 19 -0.10 9.47 -8.61
C PHE A 19 0.32 9.27 -7.15
N SER A 20 -0.66 9.21 -6.27
CA SER A 20 -0.50 9.03 -4.83
C SER A 20 -1.53 8.04 -4.32
N LEU A 21 -1.15 7.24 -3.34
CA LEU A 21 -2.07 6.37 -2.62
C LEU A 21 -2.22 6.88 -1.19
N TYR A 22 -3.47 7.01 -0.77
CA TYR A 22 -3.84 7.38 0.59
C TYR A 22 -4.65 6.28 1.25
N VAL A 23 -4.49 6.15 2.56
CA VAL A 23 -5.34 5.31 3.40
C VAL A 23 -6.26 6.21 4.22
N SER A 24 -7.57 5.98 4.13
CA SER A 24 -8.58 6.75 4.83
C SER A 24 -9.53 5.86 5.60
N THR A 25 -9.95 6.31 6.78
CA THR A 25 -11.00 5.63 7.56
C THR A 25 -12.40 6.10 7.15
N THR A 26 -12.54 7.35 6.71
CA THR A 26 -13.83 7.95 6.35
C THR A 26 -14.15 7.86 4.85
N GLY A 27 -13.11 7.67 4.02
CA GLY A 27 -13.22 7.73 2.56
C GLY A 27 -12.88 9.12 2.00
N ASP A 28 -12.69 10.11 2.87
CA ASP A 28 -12.23 11.44 2.47
C ASP A 28 -10.71 11.47 2.36
N ILE A 29 -10.21 12.25 1.39
CA ILE A 29 -8.78 12.52 1.27
C ILE A 29 -8.29 13.47 2.38
N GLN A 30 -9.15 14.36 2.87
CA GLN A 30 -8.82 15.24 4.00
C GLN A 30 -8.75 14.41 5.29
N GLY A 31 -7.60 14.44 5.96
CA GLY A 31 -7.36 13.60 7.13
C GLY A 31 -6.97 12.15 6.81
N SER A 32 -6.80 11.81 5.53
CA SER A 32 -6.19 10.53 5.13
C SER A 32 -4.68 10.53 5.32
N THR A 33 -4.09 9.34 5.40
CA THR A 33 -2.64 9.14 5.50
C THR A 33 -2.06 8.88 4.12
N LEU A 34 -1.12 9.71 3.64
CA LEU A 34 -0.33 9.43 2.44
C LEU A 34 0.60 8.25 2.73
N CYS A 35 0.42 7.13 2.01
CA CYS A 35 1.26 5.94 2.17
C CYS A 35 2.23 5.71 1.02
N TYR A 36 1.93 6.25 -0.17
CA TYR A 36 2.79 6.12 -1.34
C TYR A 36 2.67 7.33 -2.27
N LYS A 37 3.80 7.78 -2.81
CA LYS A 37 3.90 8.83 -3.83
C LYS A 37 4.78 8.35 -4.97
N ASP A 38 4.25 8.37 -6.19
CA ASP A 38 5.02 8.04 -7.38
C ASP A 38 6.12 9.08 -7.66
N GLY A 39 7.22 8.61 -8.21
CA GLY A 39 8.39 9.42 -8.51
C GLY A 39 8.27 10.21 -9.83
N PRO A 40 9.32 10.94 -10.21
CA PRO A 40 9.32 11.74 -11.44
C PRO A 40 9.41 10.89 -12.72
N GLN A 41 9.71 9.59 -12.61
CA GLN A 41 9.77 8.67 -13.76
C GLN A 41 8.39 8.10 -14.06
N LEU A 42 8.13 7.76 -15.32
CA LEU A 42 6.85 7.17 -15.72
C LEU A 42 6.64 5.79 -15.05
N PRO A 43 5.57 5.59 -14.28
CA PRO A 43 5.30 4.32 -13.62
C PRO A 43 4.97 3.24 -14.65
N PRO A 44 5.12 1.95 -14.33
CA PRO A 44 4.64 0.86 -15.17
C PRO A 44 3.09 0.82 -15.18
N LEU A 45 2.50 0.21 -16.21
CA LEU A 45 1.04 0.03 -16.28
C LEU A 45 0.50 -0.93 -15.23
N ASN A 46 1.30 -1.94 -14.89
CA ASN A 46 1.03 -2.86 -13.79
C ASN A 46 1.98 -2.50 -12.66
N PHE A 47 1.41 -2.11 -11.53
CA PHE A 47 2.15 -1.63 -10.37
C PHE A 47 1.63 -2.29 -9.11
N THR A 48 2.57 -2.74 -8.27
CA THR A 48 2.28 -3.32 -6.96
C THR A 48 3.18 -2.64 -5.94
N THR A 49 2.60 -2.20 -4.83
CA THR A 49 3.36 -1.64 -3.71
C THR A 49 2.71 -2.00 -2.38
N THR A 50 3.50 -1.93 -1.32
CA THR A 50 3.01 -2.05 0.05
C THR A 50 2.64 -0.66 0.56
N CYS A 51 1.38 -0.49 0.95
CA CYS A 51 0.85 0.73 1.53
C CYS A 51 0.45 0.44 2.99
N THR A 52 1.30 0.82 3.94
CA THR A 52 1.04 0.56 5.36
C THR A 52 0.22 1.71 5.95
N GLY A 53 -0.98 1.41 6.42
CA GLY A 53 -1.84 2.37 7.12
C GLY A 53 -3.06 1.69 7.74
N GLN A 54 -3.66 2.32 8.75
CA GLN A 54 -4.94 1.89 9.29
C GLN A 54 -6.06 2.68 8.61
N GLY A 55 -7.04 1.98 8.04
CA GLY A 55 -8.19 2.61 7.40
C GLY A 55 -9.10 1.59 6.73
N ARG A 56 -10.16 2.09 6.10
CA ARG A 56 -11.16 1.29 5.39
C ARG A 56 -11.11 1.48 3.88
N TYR A 57 -10.51 2.58 3.43
CA TYR A 57 -10.49 2.99 2.03
C TYR A 57 -9.05 3.22 1.59
N VAL A 58 -8.70 2.71 0.41
CA VAL A 58 -7.51 3.11 -0.33
C VAL A 58 -7.96 4.08 -1.42
N ILE A 59 -7.37 5.27 -1.43
CA ILE A 59 -7.70 6.33 -2.39
C ILE A 59 -6.53 6.44 -3.35
N PHE A 60 -6.78 6.15 -4.61
CA PHE A 60 -5.89 6.54 -5.70
C PHE A 60 -6.17 8.01 -6.04
N TYR A 61 -5.15 8.85 -5.93
CA TYR A 61 -5.25 10.27 -6.22
C TYR A 61 -4.21 10.67 -7.25
N ASN A 62 -4.66 11.33 -8.31
CA ASN A 62 -3.79 11.78 -9.39
C ASN A 62 -4.35 13.11 -9.92
N ASP A 63 -3.51 14.14 -9.86
CA ASP A 63 -3.93 15.51 -10.10
C ASP A 63 -2.86 16.27 -10.90
N ARG A 64 -3.30 17.30 -11.63
CA ARG A 64 -2.46 18.24 -12.37
C ARG A 64 -2.87 19.64 -11.97
N LEU A 65 -2.00 20.32 -11.23
CA LEU A 65 -2.21 21.67 -10.76
C LEU A 65 -1.77 22.67 -11.82
N ASP A 66 -2.57 23.71 -12.01
CA ASP A 66 -2.25 24.80 -12.93
C ASP A 66 -0.96 25.51 -12.53
N GLY A 67 -0.13 25.84 -13.52
CA GLY A 67 1.15 26.53 -13.31
C GLY A 67 2.28 25.66 -12.75
N VAL A 68 2.07 24.36 -12.55
CA VAL A 68 3.12 23.41 -12.16
C VAL A 68 3.76 22.80 -13.40
N THR A 69 5.10 22.81 -13.45
CA THR A 69 5.86 22.10 -14.48
C THR A 69 6.02 20.64 -14.08
N TYR A 70 5.54 19.73 -14.94
CA TYR A 70 5.64 18.28 -14.72
C TYR A 70 6.81 17.67 -15.51
N PRO A 71 7.36 16.53 -15.05
CA PRO A 71 8.42 15.82 -15.78
C PRO A 71 7.99 15.35 -17.17
N ASP A 72 8.98 15.12 -18.03
CA ASP A 72 8.76 14.64 -19.39
C ASP A 72 7.95 13.33 -19.43
N GLY A 73 6.97 13.30 -20.34
CA GLY A 73 6.08 12.16 -20.55
C GLY A 73 4.83 12.17 -19.67
N TYR A 74 4.70 13.07 -18.69
CA TYR A 74 3.45 13.25 -17.95
C TYR A 74 2.36 13.76 -18.88
N GLU A 75 1.18 13.15 -18.82
CA GLU A 75 0.02 13.68 -19.53
C GLU A 75 -0.59 14.82 -18.70
N ILE A 76 -0.61 16.03 -19.29
CA ILE A 76 -1.09 17.25 -18.62
C ILE A 76 -2.49 17.69 -19.09
N GLN A 77 -2.93 17.27 -20.28
CA GLN A 77 -4.21 17.69 -20.85
C GLN A 77 -5.35 16.70 -20.53
N ASN A 78 -5.04 15.42 -20.41
CA ASN A 78 -6.04 14.35 -20.24
C ASN A 78 -5.65 13.45 -19.06
N VAL A 79 -5.95 13.89 -17.84
CA VAL A 79 -5.55 13.22 -16.60
C VAL A 79 -6.49 12.09 -16.16
N PHE A 80 -7.41 11.68 -17.05
CA PHE A 80 -8.33 10.57 -16.76
C PHE A 80 -7.55 9.29 -16.48
N THR A 81 -7.73 8.74 -15.28
CA THR A 81 -7.08 7.50 -14.88
C THR A 81 -8.06 6.35 -15.09
N GLU A 82 -7.80 5.52 -16.10
CA GLU A 82 -8.58 4.31 -16.40
C GLU A 82 -7.98 3.13 -15.62
N LEU A 83 -8.39 2.97 -14.36
CA LEU A 83 -7.99 1.82 -13.55
C LEU A 83 -8.82 0.61 -13.95
N CYS A 84 -8.19 -0.38 -14.60
CA CYS A 84 -8.87 -1.60 -15.04
C CYS A 84 -9.26 -2.49 -13.85
N GLU A 85 -8.29 -2.77 -12.97
CA GLU A 85 -8.45 -3.65 -11.82
C GLU A 85 -7.62 -3.11 -10.66
N VAL A 86 -8.22 -3.04 -9.47
CA VAL A 86 -7.54 -2.68 -8.23
C VAL A 86 -7.67 -3.85 -7.28
N ILE A 87 -6.54 -4.44 -6.92
CA ILE A 87 -6.46 -5.57 -5.98
C ILE A 87 -5.85 -5.05 -4.69
N VAL A 88 -6.62 -5.11 -3.61
CA VAL A 88 -6.12 -4.88 -2.25
C VAL A 88 -6.01 -6.25 -1.59
N GLN A 89 -4.79 -6.63 -1.21
CA GLN A 89 -4.52 -7.89 -0.52
C GLN A 89 -4.35 -7.63 0.97
N GLU A 90 -5.25 -8.20 1.76
CA GLU A 90 -5.09 -8.35 3.21
C GLU A 90 -4.71 -9.80 3.54
N CYS A 91 -4.11 -10.01 4.71
CA CYS A 91 -3.91 -11.37 5.20
C CYS A 91 -5.10 -11.84 5.99
N ILE A 92 -5.47 -13.10 5.74
CA ILE A 92 -6.43 -13.81 6.57
C ILE A 92 -5.92 -13.77 8.02
N GLU A 93 -6.84 -13.67 8.96
CA GLU A 93 -6.53 -13.69 10.38
C GLU A 93 -5.59 -14.85 10.73
N GLY A 94 -4.56 -14.57 11.54
CA GLY A 94 -3.51 -15.54 11.85
C GLY A 94 -2.40 -15.65 10.80
N TRP A 95 -2.39 -14.82 9.75
CA TRP A 95 -1.31 -14.75 8.76
C TRP A 95 -0.75 -13.33 8.62
N TYR A 96 0.53 -13.23 8.28
CA TYR A 96 1.21 -11.97 8.09
C TYR A 96 2.33 -12.05 7.04
N GLY A 97 2.91 -10.88 6.73
CA GLY A 97 4.07 -10.72 5.88
C GLY A 97 3.72 -10.65 4.39
N VAL A 98 4.74 -10.56 3.56
CA VAL A 98 4.56 -10.46 2.10
C VAL A 98 3.78 -11.67 1.58
N ASN A 99 2.72 -11.40 0.81
CA ASN A 99 1.78 -12.41 0.29
C ASN A 99 1.15 -13.30 1.37
N CYS A 100 1.11 -12.84 2.63
CA CYS A 100 0.47 -13.57 3.73
C CYS A 100 1.04 -14.98 3.92
N SER A 101 2.35 -15.10 3.70
CA SER A 101 3.07 -16.38 3.67
C SER A 101 3.56 -16.85 5.04
N GLN A 102 3.45 -16.02 6.07
CA GLN A 102 3.90 -16.33 7.43
C GLN A 102 2.70 -16.47 8.36
N GLN A 103 2.69 -17.49 9.21
CA GLN A 103 1.63 -17.68 10.19
C GLN A 103 1.98 -16.94 11.48
N CYS A 104 1.02 -16.19 12.04
CA CYS A 104 1.12 -15.64 13.39
C CYS A 104 1.34 -16.81 14.37
N LYS A 105 2.54 -16.90 14.94
CA LYS A 105 2.86 -17.86 16.02
C LYS A 105 2.62 -17.28 17.41
N GLY A 106 2.30 -16.00 17.47
CA GLY A 106 2.19 -15.23 18.68
C GLY A 106 0.90 -15.43 19.45
N HIS A 107 1.02 -15.44 20.78
CA HIS A 107 -0.13 -15.40 21.67
C HIS A 107 -0.37 -13.94 22.12
N CYS A 108 -1.02 -13.17 21.25
CA CYS A 108 -1.30 -11.76 21.54
C CYS A 108 -2.38 -11.59 22.62
N ARG A 109 -2.28 -10.49 23.37
CA ARG A 109 -3.16 -10.18 24.50
C ARG A 109 -4.63 -10.07 24.08
N GLY A 110 -5.52 -10.65 24.89
CA GLY A 110 -6.96 -10.49 24.73
C GLY A 110 -7.54 -11.17 23.49
N GLY A 111 -6.84 -12.18 22.96
CA GLY A 111 -7.31 -12.96 21.79
C GLY A 111 -7.23 -12.21 20.47
N THR A 112 -6.50 -11.09 20.40
CA THR A 112 -6.29 -10.38 19.13
C THR A 112 -5.34 -11.16 18.22
N THR A 113 -5.45 -11.02 16.90
CA THR A 113 -4.44 -11.52 15.96
C THR A 113 -3.18 -10.63 15.95
N CYS A 114 -2.08 -11.17 15.41
CA CYS A 114 -0.87 -10.40 15.14
C CYS A 114 -1.08 -9.43 13.94
N ASN A 115 -0.29 -8.37 13.88
CA ASN A 115 -0.32 -7.41 12.78
C ASN A 115 0.01 -8.12 11.45
N HIS A 116 -0.87 -8.01 10.46
CA HIS A 116 -0.78 -8.74 9.19
C HIS A 116 0.43 -8.35 8.31
N VAL A 117 1.12 -7.24 8.60
CA VAL A 117 2.34 -6.87 7.87
C VAL A 117 3.57 -7.36 8.61
N THR A 118 3.65 -7.08 9.91
CA THR A 118 4.89 -7.24 10.69
C THR A 118 4.96 -8.53 11.51
N GLY A 119 3.81 -9.14 11.81
CA GLY A 119 3.72 -10.30 12.71
C GLY A 119 3.68 -9.94 14.20
N LEU A 120 3.73 -8.65 14.56
CA LEU A 120 3.84 -8.19 15.94
C LEU A 120 2.47 -8.12 16.63
N CYS A 121 2.47 -8.36 17.94
CA CYS A 121 1.29 -8.16 18.79
C CYS A 121 1.24 -6.71 19.29
N GLU A 122 0.44 -5.85 18.65
CA GLU A 122 0.39 -4.40 18.93
C GLU A 122 -0.06 -4.07 20.38
N ARG A 123 -0.84 -4.97 20.99
CA ARG A 123 -1.30 -4.83 22.39
C ARG A 123 -0.45 -5.60 23.40
N GLY A 124 0.70 -6.11 22.97
CA GLY A 124 1.57 -6.97 23.77
C GLY A 124 1.05 -8.39 23.91
N CYS A 125 1.70 -9.16 24.78
CA CYS A 125 1.48 -10.59 24.94
C CYS A 125 0.37 -10.94 25.94
N ALA A 126 -0.27 -12.08 25.69
CA ALA A 126 -1.12 -12.74 26.66
C ALA A 126 -0.30 -13.19 27.87
N ASP A 127 -0.97 -13.43 29.00
CA ASP A 127 -0.32 -13.85 30.24
C ASP A 127 0.46 -15.15 30.02
N GLY A 128 1.71 -15.17 30.49
CA GLY A 128 2.62 -16.31 30.30
C GLY A 128 3.36 -16.33 28.96
N TRP A 129 3.26 -15.29 28.12
CA TRP A 129 3.96 -15.19 26.84
C TRP A 129 4.86 -13.95 26.74
N THR A 130 5.95 -14.08 25.99
CA THR A 130 6.95 -13.03 25.75
C THR A 130 7.57 -13.17 24.35
N GLY A 131 8.49 -12.26 24.01
CA GLY A 131 9.03 -12.09 22.66
C GLY A 131 8.31 -10.97 21.91
N SER A 132 8.93 -10.44 20.86
CA SER A 132 8.36 -9.35 20.06
C SER A 132 7.08 -9.78 19.33
N MET A 133 6.96 -11.07 19.03
CA MET A 133 5.77 -11.67 18.44
C MET A 133 5.01 -12.53 19.45
N CYS A 134 5.31 -12.48 20.75
CA CYS A 134 4.65 -13.30 21.78
C CYS A 134 4.73 -14.81 21.51
N GLU A 135 5.84 -15.24 20.91
CA GLU A 135 6.08 -16.60 20.45
C GLU A 135 6.73 -17.51 21.49
N LYS A 136 7.15 -16.95 22.64
CA LYS A 136 7.85 -17.69 23.71
C LYS A 136 7.00 -17.78 24.96
N GLY A 137 6.73 -18.99 25.42
CA GLY A 137 6.09 -19.22 26.71
C GLY A 137 7.09 -19.00 27.85
N ILE A 138 6.68 -18.28 28.90
CA ILE A 138 7.48 -18.03 30.10
C ILE A 138 7.56 -19.30 30.99
N HIS A 139 6.72 -20.32 30.71
CA HIS A 139 6.67 -21.59 31.41
C HIS A 139 6.99 -22.82 30.54
N GLY A 140 7.62 -22.64 29.38
CA GLY A 140 7.98 -23.74 28.48
C GLY A 140 9.48 -24.04 28.49
N ASP A 141 9.85 -25.21 29.03
CA ASP A 141 11.12 -25.92 28.77
C ASP A 141 11.20 -26.43 27.32
#